data_AF-A0A3D0JEU1-F1
#
_entry.id   AF-A0A3D0JEU1-F1
#
_cell.length_a   1.000
_cell.length_b   1.000
_cell.length_c   1.000
_cell.angle_alpha   90.00
_cell.angle_beta   90.00
_cell.angle_gamma   90.00
#
_symmetry.space_group_name_H-M   'P 1'
#
loop_
_entity.id
_entity.type
_entity.pdbx_description
1 polymer ?
#
loop_
_entity_poly.entity_id
_entity_poly.type
_entity_poly.pdbx_seq_one_letter_code
_entity_poly.pdbx_strand_id
1 'polypeptide(L)'
;GSSMENIVDKFVEISAKQYEKMVEKMKLALPDIKISKHYARWVAKQQIEAVIYSMINIKDEKETELFGLNVAASLRGGWMATWKLQ
;
A
#
# COMPACT_ATOMS: atom_id res chain seq x y z
N GLY A 1 20.75 -3.45 -12.04
CA GLY A 1 19.62 -2.58 -11.68
C GLY A 1 20.06 -1.14 -11.79
N SER A 2 19.25 -0.30 -12.42
CA SER A 2 19.55 1.13 -12.50
C SER A 2 19.50 1.78 -11.10
N SER A 3 20.12 2.95 -10.93
CA SER A 3 20.04 3.71 -9.67
C SER A 3 18.60 4.00 -9.22
N MET A 4 17.67 4.09 -10.18
CA MET A 4 16.26 4.36 -9.95
C MET A 4 15.51 3.14 -9.41
N GLU A 5 15.82 1.93 -9.89
CA GLU A 5 15.27 0.67 -9.34
C GLU A 5 15.67 0.51 -7.87
N ASN A 6 16.94 0.77 -7.53
CA ASN A 6 17.41 0.72 -6.14
C ASN A 6 16.70 1.74 -5.22
N ILE A 7 16.26 2.89 -5.73
CA ILE A 7 15.50 3.88 -4.96
C ILE A 7 14.07 3.38 -4.73
N VAL A 8 13.43 2.84 -5.75
CA VAL A 8 12.08 2.24 -5.64
C VAL A 8 12.10 1.09 -4.64
N ASP A 9 13.08 0.20 -4.71
CA ASP A 9 13.21 -0.93 -3.77
C ASP A 9 13.34 -0.46 -2.31
N LYS A 10 14.14 0.59 -2.06
CA LYS A 10 14.27 1.19 -0.72
C LYS A 10 12.97 1.82 -0.24
N PHE A 11 12.23 2.51 -1.13
CA PHE A 11 10.91 3.04 -0.79
C PHE A 11 9.93 1.92 -0.45
N VAL A 12 9.92 0.83 -1.22
CA VAL A 12 9.12 -0.37 -0.94
C VAL A 12 9.47 -0.96 0.41
N GLU A 13 10.76 -1.07 0.74
CA GLU A 13 11.20 -1.61 2.02
C GLU A 13 10.76 -0.72 3.21
N ILE A 14 10.87 0.60 3.08
CA ILE A 14 10.44 1.56 4.11
C ILE A 14 8.93 1.50 4.31
N SER A 15 8.15 1.55 3.22
CA SER A 15 6.69 1.47 3.29
C SER A 15 6.24 0.12 3.82
N ALA A 16 6.88 -0.98 3.43
CA ALA A 16 6.62 -2.30 3.97
C ALA A 16 6.83 -2.34 5.50
N LYS A 17 7.89 -1.73 6.03
CA LYS A 17 8.10 -1.61 7.48
C LYS A 17 7.01 -0.80 8.17
N GLN A 18 6.52 0.28 7.55
CA GLN A 18 5.37 1.03 8.08
C GLN A 18 4.09 0.18 8.10
N TYR A 19 3.84 -0.56 7.02
CA TYR A 19 2.71 -1.47 6.94
C TYR A 19 2.80 -2.63 7.94
N GLU A 20 3.97 -3.23 8.11
CA GLU A 20 4.19 -4.25 9.16
C GLU A 20 3.87 -3.68 10.54
N LYS A 21 4.30 -2.44 10.87
CA LYS A 21 3.94 -1.77 12.14
C LYS A 21 2.43 -1.50 12.26
N MET A 22 1.78 -1.11 11.17
CA MET A 22 0.33 -0.88 11.15
C MET A 22 -0.41 -2.20 11.39
N VAL A 23 0.03 -3.29 10.79
CA VAL A 23 -0.50 -4.64 11.02
C VAL A 23 -0.35 -5.05 12.48
N GLU A 24 0.81 -4.83 13.10
CA GLU A 24 0.98 -5.11 14.54
C GLU A 24 0.02 -4.29 15.41
N LYS A 25 -0.19 -3.00 15.10
CA LYS A 25 -1.20 -2.18 15.79
C LYS A 25 -2.63 -2.69 15.57
N MET A 26 -2.95 -3.14 14.35
CA MET A 26 -4.26 -3.69 14.04
C MET A 26 -4.51 -5.01 14.77
N LYS A 27 -3.49 -5.87 14.94
CA LYS A 27 -3.61 -7.06 15.79
C LYS A 27 -3.95 -6.72 17.24
N LEU A 28 -3.45 -5.61 17.77
CA LEU A 28 -3.81 -5.16 19.12
C LEU A 28 -5.27 -4.68 19.20
N ALA A 29 -5.74 -3.99 18.17
CA ALA A 29 -7.10 -3.48 18.11
C ALA A 29 -8.14 -4.56 17.74
N LEU A 30 -7.72 -5.56 16.95
CA LEU A 30 -8.54 -6.59 16.34
C LEU A 30 -7.78 -7.94 16.38
N PRO A 31 -7.69 -8.58 17.55
CA PRO A 31 -6.83 -9.76 17.79
C PRO A 31 -7.21 -11.01 16.98
N ASP A 32 -8.45 -11.08 16.51
CA ASP A 32 -8.92 -12.20 15.68
C ASP A 32 -8.43 -12.11 14.23
N ILE A 33 -7.83 -10.98 13.83
CA ILE A 33 -7.41 -10.75 12.44
C ILE A 33 -5.99 -11.25 12.21
N LYS A 34 -5.82 -12.19 11.27
CA LYS A 34 -4.52 -12.72 10.87
C LYS A 34 -4.07 -12.13 9.53
N ILE A 35 -3.59 -10.89 9.56
CA ILE A 35 -2.97 -10.30 8.36
C ILE A 35 -1.63 -10.98 8.09
N SER A 36 -1.47 -11.58 6.90
CA SER A 36 -0.19 -12.14 6.49
C SER A 36 0.83 -11.04 6.17
N LYS A 37 2.10 -11.25 6.53
CA LYS A 37 3.20 -10.32 6.15
C LYS A 37 3.30 -10.16 4.63
N HIS A 38 3.02 -11.21 3.88
CA HIS A 38 3.04 -11.16 2.42
C HIS A 38 1.99 -10.18 1.88
N TYR A 39 0.77 -10.22 2.41
CA TYR A 39 -0.29 -9.30 2.03
C TYR A 39 0.08 -7.84 2.37
N ALA A 40 0.62 -7.60 3.57
CA ALA A 40 1.06 -6.27 3.98
C ALA A 40 2.11 -5.68 3.02
N ARG A 41 3.07 -6.50 2.57
CA ARG A 41 4.08 -6.10 1.58
C ARG A 41 3.48 -5.87 0.20
N TRP A 42 2.54 -6.72 -0.22
CA TRP A 42 1.86 -6.55 -1.50
C TRP A 42 1.08 -5.23 -1.55
N VAL A 43 0.33 -4.90 -0.49
CA VAL A 43 -0.37 -3.61 -0.36
C VAL A 43 0.60 -2.43 -0.42
N ALA A 44 1.71 -2.51 0.33
CA ALA A 44 2.73 -1.45 0.33
C ALA A 44 3.31 -1.21 -1.07
N LYS A 45 3.58 -2.30 -1.80
CA LYS A 45 4.04 -2.23 -3.19
C LYS A 45 3.00 -1.57 -4.10
N GLN A 46 1.74 -1.97 -4.01
CA GLN A 46 0.66 -1.41 -4.84
C GLN A 46 0.46 0.09 -4.60
N GLN A 47 0.58 0.57 -3.36
CA GLN A 47 0.55 2.02 -3.09
C GLN A 47 1.69 2.77 -3.78
N ILE A 48 2.91 2.24 -3.71
CA ILE A 48 4.08 2.89 -4.34
C ILE A 48 3.94 2.88 -5.85
N GLU A 49 3.53 1.77 -6.45
CA GLU A 49 3.30 1.68 -7.88
C GLU A 49 2.24 2.67 -8.34
N ALA A 50 1.16 2.85 -7.57
CA ALA A 50 0.14 3.85 -7.85
C ALA A 50 0.69 5.28 -7.76
N VAL A 51 1.50 5.61 -6.74
CA VAL A 51 2.13 6.92 -6.61
C VAL A 51 3.10 7.20 -7.75
N ILE A 52 3.94 6.23 -8.13
CA ILE A 52 4.85 6.37 -9.26
C ILE A 52 4.05 6.57 -10.55
N TYR A 53 2.99 5.79 -10.76
CA TYR A 53 2.12 5.93 -11.92
C TYR A 53 1.51 7.33 -11.99
N SER A 54 0.97 7.86 -10.89
CA SER A 54 0.34 9.17 -10.88
C SER A 54 1.34 10.28 -11.20
N MET A 55 2.54 10.24 -10.60
CA MET A 55 3.60 11.22 -10.86
C MET A 55 4.07 11.24 -12.33
N ILE A 56 4.10 10.08 -13.00
CA ILE A 56 4.59 9.97 -14.37
C ILE A 56 3.50 10.32 -15.38
N ASN A 57 2.29 9.81 -15.17
CA ASN A 57 1.25 9.75 -16.19
C ASN A 57 0.14 10.78 -16.01
N ILE A 58 -0.04 11.33 -14.80
CA ILE A 58 -1.09 12.31 -14.52
C ILE A 58 -0.44 13.69 -14.39
N LYS A 59 -0.85 14.63 -15.24
CA LYS A 59 -0.29 16.00 -15.27
C LYS A 59 -1.13 16.98 -14.47
N ASP A 60 -2.41 16.69 -14.30
CA ASP A 60 -3.33 17.51 -13.53
C ASP A 60 -3.34 17.08 -12.05
N GLU A 61 -3.23 18.07 -11.17
CA GLU A 61 -3.16 17.84 -9.73
C GLU A 61 -4.48 17.31 -9.16
N LYS A 62 -5.63 17.77 -9.69
CA LYS A 62 -6.95 17.30 -9.24
C LYS A 62 -7.21 15.87 -9.69
N GLU A 63 -6.80 15.50 -10.90
CA GLU A 63 -6.83 14.10 -11.33
C GLU A 63 -5.93 13.22 -10.47
N THR A 64 -4.77 13.73 -10.06
CA THR A 64 -3.84 13.00 -9.17
C THR A 64 -4.48 12.75 -7.81
N GLU A 65 -5.16 13.75 -7.24
CA GLU A 65 -5.91 13.63 -5.99
C GLU A 65 -7.04 12.61 -6.12
N LEU A 66 -7.85 12.70 -7.19
CA LEU A 66 -8.97 11.79 -7.42
C LEU A 66 -8.49 10.34 -7.61
N PHE A 67 -7.39 10.16 -8.34
CA PHE A 67 -6.73 8.86 -8.51
C PHE A 67 -6.25 8.29 -7.17
N GLY A 68 -5.58 9.11 -6.36
CA GLY A 68 -5.12 8.71 -5.03
C GLY A 68 -6.26 8.26 -4.11
N LEU A 69 -7.40 8.98 -4.12
CA LEU A 69 -8.59 8.60 -3.37
C LEU A 69 -9.16 7.25 -3.82
N ASN A 70 -9.24 7.02 -5.13
CA ASN A 70 -9.74 5.76 -5.69
C ASN A 70 -8.83 4.57 -5.34
N VAL A 71 -7.51 4.76 -5.41
CA VAL A 71 -6.53 3.75 -4.99
C VAL A 71 -6.68 3.44 -3.50
N ALA A 72 -6.79 4.47 -2.65
CA ALA A 72 -6.97 4.29 -1.22
C ALA A 72 -8.28 3.54 -0.89
N ALA A 73 -9.38 3.84 -1.59
CA ALA A 73 -10.66 3.14 -1.44
C ALA A 73 -10.56 1.66 -1.85
N SER A 74 -9.93 1.38 -2.99
CA SER A 74 -9.70 0.01 -3.47
C SER A 74 -8.85 -0.81 -2.51
N LEU A 75 -7.75 -0.23 -2.02
CA LEU A 75 -6.89 -0.91 -1.04
C LEU A 75 -7.62 -1.14 0.29
N ARG A 76 -8.43 -0.18 0.75
CA ARG A 76 -9.29 -0.36 1.94
C ARG A 76 -10.30 -1.48 1.73
N GLY A 77 -10.93 -1.55 0.55
CA GLY A 77 -11.83 -2.64 0.17
C GLY A 77 -11.11 -3.99 0.19
N GLY A 78 -9.88 -4.03 -0.36
CA GLY A 78 -8.99 -5.19 -0.29
C GLY A 78 -8.76 -5.65 1.15
N TRP A 79 -8.35 -4.73 2.04
CA TRP A 79 -8.12 -5.01 3.46
C TRP A 79 -9.35 -5.64 4.13
N MET A 80 -10.53 -5.04 3.91
CA MET A 80 -11.79 -5.49 4.50
C MET A 80 -12.29 -6.83 3.91
N ALA A 81 -12.04 -7.08 2.61
CA ALA A 81 -12.40 -8.33 1.96
C ALA A 81 -11.51 -9.49 2.43
N THR A 82 -10.20 -9.29 2.55
CA THR A 82 -9.30 -10.29 3.16
C THR A 82 -9.64 -10.55 4.62
N TRP A 83 -10.20 -9.56 5.33
CA TRP A 83 -10.67 -9.75 6.70
C TRP A 83 -11.91 -10.66 6.78
N LYS A 84 -12.86 -10.56 5.84
CA LYS A 84 -14.09 -11.39 5.82
C LYS A 84 -13.89 -12.84 5.35
N LEU A 85 -12.75 -13.14 4.72
CA LEU A 85 -12.45 -14.46 4.16
C LEU A 85 -11.59 -15.34 5.09
N GLN A 86 -11.33 -14.88 6.32
CA GLN A 86 -10.67 -15.64 7.39
C GLN A 86 -11.69 -16.05 8.45
#